data_AF-A0A392Q078-F1
#
_entry.id   AF-A0A392Q078-F1
#
_cell.length_a   1.000
_cell.length_b   1.000
_cell.length_c   1.000
_cell.angle_alpha   90.00
_cell.angle_beta   90.00
_cell.angle_gamma   90.00
#
_symmetry.space_group_name_H-M   'P 1'
#
loop_
_entity.id
_entity.type
_entity.pdbx_description
1 polymer ?
#
loop_
_entity_poly.entity_id
_entity_poly.type
_entity_poly.pdbx_seq_one_letter_code
_entity_poly.pdbx_strand_id
1 'polypeptide(L)' 'DDCIAISAGSSVIKITGITCGPGHGISIGSLGARGESDIVEDVHVKNCTLTETLTG' A
#
# COMPACT_ATOMS: atom_id res chain seq x y z
N ASP A 1 3.72 -11.61 -2.00
CA ASP A 1 3.61 -10.80 -0.77
C ASP A 1 3.77 -9.33 -1.11
N ASP A 2 3.22 -8.44 -0.30
CA ASP A 2 3.23 -7.00 -0.54
C ASP A 2 4.65 -6.43 -0.40
N CYS A 3 5.02 -5.51 -1.30
CA CYS A 3 6.24 -4.74 -1.15
C CYS A 3 6.07 -3.66 -0.06
N ILE A 4 4.91 -3.01 -0.02
CA ILE A 4 4.48 -2.14 1.08
C ILE A 4 3.02 -2.48 1.38
N ALA A 5 2.72 -2.80 2.63
CA ALA A 5 1.36 -2.94 3.14
C ALA A 5 1.03 -1.76 4.07
N ILE A 6 -0.05 -1.02 3.75
CA ILE A 6 -0.55 0.11 4.53
C ILE A 6 -1.79 -0.33 5.29
N SER A 7 -1.69 -0.45 6.61
CA SER A 7 -2.75 -0.97 7.47
C SER A 7 -3.68 0.13 8.01
N ALA A 8 -4.80 -0.28 8.60
CA ALA A 8 -5.75 0.59 9.30
C ALA A 8 -5.07 1.56 10.28
N GLY A 9 -5.61 2.78 10.37
CA GLY A 9 -5.10 3.86 11.24
C GLY A 9 -3.93 4.65 10.64
N SER A 10 -3.44 4.25 9.47
CA SER A 10 -2.36 4.96 8.79
C SER A 10 -2.84 6.26 8.17
N SER A 11 -2.08 7.34 8.36
CA SER A 11 -2.35 8.64 7.76
C SER A 11 -1.06 9.34 7.33
N VAL A 12 -1.17 10.27 6.36
CA VAL A 12 -0.07 11.15 5.90
C VAL A 12 1.15 10.35 5.45
N ILE A 13 0.94 9.39 4.54
CA ILE A 13 2.00 8.53 4.00
C ILE A 13 2.54 9.12 2.70
N LYS A 14 3.87 9.15 2.57
CA LYS A 14 4.55 9.49 1.31
C LYS A 14 5.51 8.39 0.91
N ILE A 15 5.23 7.74 -0.21
CA ILE A 15 6.09 6.73 -0.82
C ILE A 15 6.61 7.32 -2.12
N THR A 16 7.93 7.41 -2.28
CA THR A 16 8.53 8.03 -3.46
C THR A 16 9.80 7.33 -3.91
N GLY A 17 9.93 7.09 -5.22
CA GLY A 17 11.20 6.66 -5.82
C GLY A 17 11.60 5.21 -5.57
N ILE A 18 10.67 4.35 -5.14
CA ILE A 18 11.00 2.95 -4.83
C ILE A 18 10.85 2.05 -6.06
N THR A 19 11.58 0.94 -6.08
CA THR A 19 11.37 -0.16 -7.02
C THR A 19 10.86 -1.37 -6.25
N CYS A 20 9.70 -1.90 -6.61
CA CYS A 20 9.09 -3.09 -6.00
C CYS A 20 8.90 -4.18 -7.04
N GLY A 21 9.34 -5.40 -6.73
CA GLY A 21 9.16 -6.53 -7.63
C GLY A 21 10.10 -7.70 -7.39
N PRO A 22 9.68 -8.94 -7.70
CA PRO A 22 8.30 -9.40 -7.91
C PRO A 22 7.51 -9.46 -6.58
N GLY A 23 6.18 -9.46 -6.62
CA GLY A 23 5.36 -9.46 -5.39
C GLY A 23 3.92 -9.04 -5.62
N HIS A 24 3.24 -8.47 -4.62
CA HIS A 24 1.89 -7.88 -4.76
C HIS A 24 1.92 -6.35 -4.89
N GLY A 25 3.09 -5.71 -4.87
CA GLY A 25 3.20 -4.25 -5.03
C GLY A 25 2.85 -3.48 -3.75
N ILE A 26 2.20 -2.33 -3.89
CA ILE A 26 1.83 -1.46 -2.77
C ILE A 26 0.35 -1.68 -2.47
N SER A 27 0.05 -2.24 -1.31
CA SER A 27 -1.29 -2.65 -0.89
C SER A 27 -1.79 -1.78 0.25
N ILE A 28 -3.04 -1.30 0.15
CA ILE A 28 -3.76 -0.70 1.29
C ILE A 28 -4.70 -1.75 1.87
N GLY A 29 -4.47 -2.14 3.11
CA GLY A 29 -5.28 -3.07 3.87
C GLY A 29 -4.52 -4.30 4.38
N SER A 30 -5.25 -5.35 4.77
CA SER A 30 -6.73 -5.43 4.75
C SER A 30 -7.40 -4.43 5.71
N LEU A 31 -8.62 -4.00 5.36
CA LEU A 31 -9.43 -3.05 6.12
C LEU A 31 -10.82 -3.66 6.34
N GLY A 32 -11.51 -3.23 7.39
CA GLY A 32 -12.88 -3.64 7.72
C GLY A 32 -12.96 -5.00 8.38
N ALA A 33 -11.88 -5.44 9.03
CA ALA A 33 -11.88 -6.74 9.70
C ALA A 33 -13.00 -6.79 10.75
N ARG A 34 -13.76 -7.89 10.77
CA ARG A 34 -14.88 -8.10 11.72
C ARG A 34 -16.00 -7.06 11.63
N GLY A 35 -16.11 -6.35 10.50
CA GLY A 35 -17.13 -5.31 10.30
C GLY A 35 -16.80 -3.98 10.99
N GLU A 36 -15.55 -3.79 11.43
CA GLU A 36 -15.08 -2.51 11.95
C GLU A 36 -14.94 -1.47 10.83
N SER A 37 -14.97 -0.20 11.23
CA SER A 37 -14.71 0.91 10.31
C SER A 37 -13.24 1.29 10.40
N ASP A 38 -12.45 0.84 9.43
CA ASP A 38 -11.03 1.20 9.32
C ASP A 38 -10.82 2.37 8.37
N ILE A 39 -9.88 3.24 8.73
CA ILE A 39 -9.55 4.42 7.93
C ILE A 39 -8.06 4.38 7.59
N VAL A 40 -7.78 4.65 6.32
CA VAL A 40 -6.46 5.02 5.80
C VAL A 40 -6.65 6.28 4.99
N GLU A 41 -5.87 7.31 5.25
CA GLU A 41 -6.05 8.63 4.61
C GLU A 41 -4.73 9.30 4.26
N ASP A 42 -4.77 10.26 3.33
CA ASP A 42 -3.60 11.04 2.89
C ASP A 42 -2.39 10.17 2.49
N VAL A 43 -2.60 9.25 1.55
CA VAL A 43 -1.55 8.39 0.99
C VAL A 43 -1.12 8.93 -0.37
N HIS A 44 0.16 9.27 -0.48
CA HIS A 44 0.78 9.78 -1.70
C HIS A 44 1.89 8.83 -2.17
N VAL A 45 1.68 8.18 -3.31
CA VAL A 45 2.66 7.33 -3.98
C VAL A 45 3.13 8.03 -5.27
N LYS A 46 4.43 8.26 -5.43
CA LYS A 46 4.98 9.01 -6.58
C LYS A 46 6.29 8.42 -7.10
N ASN A 47 6.50 8.43 -8.41
CA ASN A 47 7.76 8.02 -9.05
C ASN A 47 8.25 6.62 -8.62
N CYS A 48 7.34 5.68 -8.42
CA CYS A 48 7.69 4.30 -8.08
C CYS A 48 7.73 3.43 -9.33
N THR A 49 8.60 2.42 -9.33
CA THR A 49 8.68 1.40 -10.38
C THR A 49 8.15 0.08 -9.81
N LEU A 50 7.08 -0.46 -10.38
CA LEU A 50 6.55 -1.77 -10.00
C LEU A 50 6.88 -2.75 -11.13
N THR A 51 7.71 -3.75 -10.85
CA THR A 51 8.18 -4.75 -11.82
C THR A 51 7.69 -6.14 -11.41
N GLU A 52 7.02 -6.85 -12.29
CA GLU A 52 6.57 -8.23 -12.03
C GLU A 52 5.76 -8.38 -10.73
N THR A 53 5.00 -7.35 -10.37
CA THR A 53 4.03 -7.42 -9.28
C THR A 53 2.68 -7.92 -9.79
N LEU A 54 1.97 -8.67 -8.96
CA LEU A 54 0.60 -9.14 -9.20
C LEU A 54 -0.39 -7.97 -9.25
N THR A 55 -0.16 -6.95 -8.42
CA THR A 55 -0.96 -5.73 -8.29
C THR A 55 -0.04 -4.52 -8.19
N GLY A 56 -0.53 -3.34 -8.59
CA GLY A 56 0.23 -2.10 -8.62
C GLY A 56 -0.61 -0.86 -8.80
#